data_AF-A0A495X350-F1
#
_entry.id   AF-A0A495X350-F1
#
_cell.length_a   1.000
_cell.length_b   1.000
_cell.length_c   1.000
_cell.angle_alpha   90.00
_cell.angle_beta   90.00
_cell.angle_gamma   90.00
#
_symmetry.space_group_name_H-M   'P 1'
#
loop_
_entity.id
_entity.type
_entity.pdbx_description
1 polymer ?
#
loop_
_entity_poly.entity_id
_entity_poly.type
_entity_poly.pdbx_seq_one_letter_code
_entity_poly.pdbx_strand_id
1 'polypeptide(L)'
;MRRRVAVAAAAVAALFLGVLGPAGPAVAGSVGNAAGFEDDDGDLAVQSTFDWNGFDPTTWTGTAPNRTSTKVAAGWAFTGLEDAQATGTDTGFAGGTKQDSICPSVIGQKAANKDDLKRVYVASKTVDSNVYLTLAWVRIPQNTTSPSAHVAFEFNKGTTACGGSSGALVRRTAGDMLIVYDFEGGSADDPTLRLSRWVTSGACEVGSNSAPCWGPAVALADGVAEAKVNTGASALDAIAPTDETLGLNEFGEAGINLTAAGVFTAGVCEGFGKAYAVSRSSGNSSTAQMKDLVGPGNVNIRNCGSAAVTKTGTDGGSQAGAVFTLYAGANTSGTVLGTCTVQANGTCSPTFVDLPVGTYTVDETTVPAGYDKDPTLPYTFSVSAGENKSLPFVDVARPATVNVTKTNDAGAAVPGAVFTLYSGGNQVGTCTTDANGVCQPPFTGLAPGTYTIDETTTPTGYVKDADLPEIFTITRGETKNLSYTNVRTFKVIVLVCRESDGTLYPSPVTIDGQAAGSTLSGGQASAAGLSEAALCGIGTGQRGGLTTGNHNANPIGIS
;
A
#
# COMPACT_ATOMS: atom_id res chain seq x y z
N MET A 1 -38.83 -52.68 28.74
CA MET A 1 -39.28 -51.30 28.47
C MET A 1 -38.23 -50.35 29.06
N ARG A 2 -37.72 -49.39 28.26
CA ARG A 2 -36.90 -48.22 28.64
C ARG A 2 -35.40 -48.43 28.99
N ARG A 3 -34.54 -47.98 28.05
CA ARG A 3 -33.54 -46.88 28.15
C ARG A 3 -32.71 -46.84 29.47
N ARG A 4 -31.37 -46.69 29.50
CA ARG A 4 -30.53 -45.73 28.75
C ARG A 4 -29.06 -45.82 29.23
N VAL A 5 -28.19 -45.18 28.42
CA VAL A 5 -26.84 -44.64 28.69
C VAL A 5 -25.64 -45.55 28.44
N ALA A 6 -25.16 -45.50 27.19
CA ALA A 6 -23.74 -45.68 26.88
C ALA A 6 -23.03 -44.35 27.21
N VAL A 7 -22.01 -44.40 28.08
CA VAL A 7 -21.11 -43.28 28.35
C VAL A 7 -20.03 -43.31 27.27
N ALA A 8 -20.06 -42.33 26.37
CA ALA A 8 -18.97 -42.07 25.45
C ALA A 8 -17.87 -41.32 26.19
N ALA A 9 -16.72 -41.97 26.39
CA ALA A 9 -15.50 -41.32 26.84
C ALA A 9 -14.91 -40.52 25.67
N ALA A 10 -15.17 -39.22 25.64
CA ALA A 10 -14.45 -38.29 24.78
C ALA A 10 -13.11 -37.96 25.45
N ALA A 11 -12.01 -38.46 24.90
CA ALA A 11 -10.67 -38.04 25.25
C ALA A 11 -10.48 -36.59 24.77
N VAL A 12 -10.64 -35.63 25.67
CA VAL A 12 -10.23 -34.24 25.48
C VAL A 12 -8.72 -34.20 25.64
N ALA A 13 -8.00 -34.13 24.52
CA ALA A 13 -6.58 -33.78 24.52
C ALA A 13 -6.45 -32.28 24.80
N ALA A 14 -6.50 -31.91 26.08
CA ALA A 14 -6.07 -30.60 26.55
C ALA A 14 -4.55 -30.64 26.73
N LEU A 15 -3.81 -30.16 25.73
CA LEU A 15 -2.38 -29.87 25.86
C LEU A 15 -2.17 -28.35 25.70
N PHE A 16 -2.61 -27.58 26.69
CA PHE A 16 -2.10 -26.23 26.91
C PHE A 16 -0.96 -26.33 27.91
N LEU A 17 0.21 -26.73 27.40
CA LEU A 17 1.47 -26.45 28.08
C LEU A 17 1.87 -25.04 27.66
N GLY A 18 1.52 -24.05 28.48
CA GLY A 18 2.14 -22.73 28.45
C GLY A 18 3.60 -22.87 28.88
N VAL A 19 4.44 -23.39 27.98
CA VAL A 19 5.88 -23.31 28.10
C VAL A 19 6.26 -22.04 27.36
N LEU A 20 6.65 -21.01 28.11
CA LEU A 20 7.52 -19.97 27.57
C LEU A 20 8.65 -20.71 26.84
N GLY A 21 8.72 -20.53 25.51
CA GLY A 21 9.77 -21.13 24.71
C GLY A 21 11.16 -20.76 25.26
N PRO A 22 12.21 -21.55 24.97
CA PRO A 22 13.55 -21.18 25.38
C PRO A 22 13.83 -19.75 24.92
N ALA A 23 14.31 -18.91 25.84
CA ALA A 23 14.75 -17.56 25.53
C ALA A 23 15.58 -17.60 24.25
N GLY A 24 15.23 -16.74 23.28
CA GLY A 24 16.04 -16.57 22.07
C GLY A 24 17.47 -16.22 22.46
N PRO A 25 18.46 -16.46 21.58
CA PRO A 25 19.84 -16.12 21.89
C PRO A 25 19.91 -14.63 22.28
N ALA A 26 20.45 -14.35 23.46
CA ALA A 26 20.70 -12.99 23.91
C ALA A 26 21.54 -12.26 22.86
N VAL A 27 21.12 -11.07 22.47
CA VAL A 27 21.95 -10.18 21.65
C VAL A 27 23.12 -9.74 22.54
N ALA A 28 24.35 -9.83 22.05
CA ALA A 28 25.53 -9.47 22.85
C ALA A 28 25.56 -7.94 23.07
N GLY A 29 25.41 -7.48 24.31
CA GLY A 29 25.43 -6.06 24.69
C GLY A 29 24.31 -5.71 25.69
N SER A 30 24.26 -4.45 26.12
CA SER A 30 23.11 -3.91 26.88
C SER A 30 21.88 -3.80 25.96
N VAL A 31 20.68 -3.85 26.51
CA VAL A 31 19.41 -3.76 25.78
C VAL A 31 19.32 -2.42 25.03
N GLY A 32 19.67 -1.33 25.71
CA GLY A 32 19.69 0.01 25.15
C GLY A 32 20.61 0.11 23.94
N ASN A 33 21.84 -0.42 24.03
CA ASN A 33 22.77 -0.46 22.90
C ASN A 33 22.21 -1.23 21.69
N ALA A 34 21.52 -2.36 21.92
CA ALA A 34 20.91 -3.14 20.85
C ALA A 34 19.70 -2.43 20.23
N ALA A 35 18.97 -1.65 21.02
CA ALA A 35 17.79 -0.88 20.58
C ALA A 35 18.15 0.49 19.96
N GLY A 36 19.35 1.01 20.25
CA GLY A 36 19.76 2.37 19.96
C GLY A 36 19.00 3.41 20.81
N PHE A 37 18.80 3.09 22.09
CA PHE A 37 18.21 3.95 23.11
C PHE A 37 19.08 3.83 24.37
N GLU A 38 19.29 4.88 25.13
CA GLU A 38 19.97 4.82 26.42
C GLU A 38 18.88 4.75 27.50
N ASP A 39 18.84 3.64 28.25
CA ASP A 39 17.75 3.28 29.16
C ASP A 39 18.24 2.69 30.49
N ASP A 40 19.50 2.98 30.86
CA ASP A 40 20.20 2.33 31.97
C ASP A 40 21.10 3.23 32.83
N ASP A 41 21.14 4.55 32.61
CA ASP A 41 21.94 5.48 33.39
C ASP A 41 21.17 6.28 34.45
N GLY A 42 19.85 6.32 34.35
CA GLY A 42 18.97 6.96 35.31
C GLY A 42 18.91 8.47 35.15
N ASP A 43 19.15 9.00 33.96
CA ASP A 43 18.81 10.36 33.58
C ASP A 43 17.89 10.42 32.35
N LEU A 44 17.76 11.61 31.76
CA LEU A 44 16.91 11.82 30.58
C LEU A 44 17.71 12.49 29.45
N ALA A 45 19.02 12.65 29.64
CA ALA A 45 19.88 13.40 28.75
C ALA A 45 20.35 12.52 27.60
N VAL A 46 20.22 13.05 26.38
CA VAL A 46 20.80 12.41 25.20
C VAL A 46 22.33 12.49 25.27
N GLN A 47 22.97 11.40 25.70
CA GLN A 47 24.42 11.33 25.83
C GLN A 47 25.11 10.55 24.70
N SER A 48 24.46 9.51 24.16
CA SER A 48 25.03 8.62 23.15
C SER A 48 24.26 8.66 21.82
N THR A 49 23.17 7.90 21.70
CA THR A 49 22.37 7.77 20.47
C THR A 49 21.05 8.51 20.57
N PHE A 50 20.23 8.15 21.55
CA PHE A 50 18.88 8.64 21.73
C PHE A 50 18.41 8.26 23.13
N ASP A 51 17.65 9.14 23.76
CA ASP A 51 17.11 8.97 25.12
C ASP A 51 15.83 9.84 25.21
N TRP A 52 15.16 9.89 26.36
CA TRP A 52 13.88 10.56 26.62
C TRP A 52 13.88 12.01 26.16
N ASN A 53 14.87 12.84 26.51
CA ASN A 53 14.89 14.23 26.03
C ASN A 53 15.13 14.35 24.51
N GLY A 54 15.48 13.27 23.81
CA GLY A 54 15.48 13.22 22.35
C GLY A 54 14.08 13.37 21.73
N PHE A 55 13.01 13.20 22.52
CA PHE A 55 11.64 13.50 22.10
C PHE A 55 11.27 14.98 22.25
N ASP A 56 12.09 15.84 22.86
CA ASP A 56 11.84 17.29 22.91
C ASP A 56 12.00 17.95 21.51
N PRO A 57 11.23 19.00 21.18
CA PRO A 57 9.96 19.37 21.77
C PRO A 57 8.87 18.36 21.41
N THR A 58 7.97 18.12 22.35
CA THR A 58 6.75 17.36 22.11
C THR A 58 5.50 18.19 22.43
N THR A 59 4.38 17.87 21.78
CA THR A 59 3.11 18.56 22.01
C THR A 59 2.26 17.76 22.99
N TRP A 60 1.87 18.38 24.10
CA TRP A 60 0.93 17.82 25.06
C TRP A 60 -0.48 18.32 24.80
N THR A 61 -1.44 17.41 24.79
CA THR A 61 -2.85 17.67 24.53
C THR A 61 -3.71 17.29 25.73
N GLY A 62 -4.67 18.15 26.08
CA GLY A 62 -5.55 17.97 27.23
C GLY A 62 -4.99 18.57 28.51
N THR A 63 -5.52 18.13 29.65
CA THR A 63 -5.14 18.56 31.00
C THR A 63 -5.02 17.35 31.90
N ALA A 64 -4.11 17.39 32.88
CA ALA A 64 -4.06 16.41 33.96
C ALA A 64 -5.47 16.28 34.60
N PRO A 65 -5.96 15.06 34.89
CA PRO A 65 -5.24 13.77 34.95
C PRO A 65 -5.15 12.96 33.64
N ASN A 66 -5.61 13.51 32.51
CA ASN A 66 -5.69 12.79 31.23
C ASN A 66 -4.86 13.46 30.13
N ARG A 67 -3.80 14.19 30.49
CA ARG A 67 -2.96 14.89 29.50
C ARG A 67 -2.05 13.87 28.83
N THR A 68 -1.94 13.96 27.50
CA THR A 68 -1.20 12.98 26.70
C THR A 68 -0.31 13.65 25.67
N SER A 69 0.75 12.96 25.27
CA SER A 69 1.63 13.35 24.17
C SER A 69 2.03 12.14 23.35
N THR A 70 2.16 12.31 22.03
CA THR A 70 2.63 11.24 21.13
C THR A 70 3.59 11.82 20.11
N LYS A 71 4.69 11.11 19.83
CA LYS A 71 5.69 11.53 18.84
C LYS A 71 6.37 10.31 18.24
N VAL A 72 6.83 10.42 17.00
CA VAL A 72 7.81 9.47 16.43
C VAL A 72 9.11 10.21 16.20
N ALA A 73 10.20 9.76 16.83
CA ALA A 73 11.53 10.35 16.68
C ALA A 73 12.57 9.23 16.65
N ALA A 74 13.56 9.32 15.75
CA ALA A 74 14.58 8.28 15.56
C ALA A 74 14.03 6.83 15.40
N GLY A 75 12.81 6.72 14.85
CA GLY A 75 12.10 5.44 14.69
C GLY A 75 11.38 4.92 15.94
N TRP A 76 11.49 5.61 17.08
CA TRP A 76 10.79 5.29 18.32
C TRP A 76 9.40 5.94 18.34
N ALA A 77 8.38 5.13 18.57
CA ALA A 77 7.01 5.60 18.78
C ALA A 77 6.77 5.86 20.27
N PHE A 78 6.76 7.13 20.67
CA PHE A 78 6.62 7.62 22.03
C PHE A 78 5.17 7.96 22.38
N THR A 79 4.80 7.67 23.62
CA THR A 79 3.58 8.09 24.30
C THR A 79 3.93 8.57 25.71
N GLY A 80 3.63 9.84 25.99
CA GLY A 80 3.70 10.42 27.32
C GLY A 80 2.30 10.58 27.91
N LEU A 81 2.15 10.20 29.18
CA LEU A 81 0.91 10.29 29.94
C LEU A 81 1.20 11.06 31.23
N GLU A 82 0.28 11.95 31.61
CA GLU A 82 0.42 12.73 32.82
C GLU A 82 -0.88 12.74 33.63
N ASP A 83 -0.73 12.45 34.93
CA ASP A 83 -1.76 12.51 35.95
C ASP A 83 -1.72 13.84 36.73
N ALA A 84 -2.80 14.16 37.45
CA ALA A 84 -2.86 15.25 38.39
C ALA A 84 -2.18 14.83 39.69
N GLN A 85 -1.27 15.65 40.21
CA GLN A 85 -0.46 15.29 41.37
C GLN A 85 -0.96 15.93 42.68
N ALA A 86 -0.92 15.20 43.79
CA ALA A 86 -1.17 15.71 45.15
C ALA A 86 -2.48 16.51 45.37
N THR A 87 -3.52 16.25 44.57
CA THR A 87 -4.80 16.98 44.61
C THR A 87 -6.01 16.05 44.85
N GLY A 88 -7.21 16.60 45.03
CA GLY A 88 -8.43 15.79 45.10
C GLY A 88 -8.92 15.28 43.73
N THR A 89 -8.33 15.78 42.64
CA THR A 89 -8.64 15.39 41.25
C THR A 89 -7.64 14.40 40.66
N ASP A 90 -6.59 14.09 41.43
CA ASP A 90 -5.59 13.04 41.21
C ASP A 90 -6.27 11.66 41.11
N THR A 91 -5.81 10.82 40.18
CA THR A 91 -6.44 9.52 39.91
C THR A 91 -5.78 8.41 40.69
N GLY A 92 -6.51 7.86 41.67
CA GLY A 92 -6.02 6.74 42.47
C GLY A 92 -6.96 5.55 42.49
N PHE A 93 -6.48 4.43 42.99
CA PHE A 93 -7.30 3.23 43.16
C PHE A 93 -8.08 3.25 44.49
N ALA A 94 -9.31 2.76 44.46
CA ALA A 94 -10.13 2.65 45.67
C ALA A 94 -9.45 1.77 46.74
N GLY A 95 -9.72 2.06 48.01
CA GLY A 95 -9.20 1.30 49.14
C GLY A 95 -9.37 -0.21 48.98
N GLY A 96 -8.29 -0.97 49.13
CA GLY A 96 -8.30 -2.44 49.03
C GLY A 96 -8.23 -3.01 47.60
N THR A 97 -8.27 -2.17 46.56
CA THR A 97 -8.12 -2.62 45.16
C THR A 97 -6.74 -3.27 44.96
N LYS A 98 -6.72 -4.44 44.33
CA LYS A 98 -5.52 -5.27 44.12
C LYS A 98 -5.17 -5.36 42.65
N GLN A 99 -3.89 -5.58 42.36
CA GLN A 99 -3.42 -5.76 40.99
C GLN A 99 -4.17 -6.88 40.27
N ASP A 100 -4.72 -7.87 40.98
CA ASP A 100 -5.44 -9.01 40.39
C ASP A 100 -6.93 -8.73 40.07
N SER A 101 -7.43 -7.51 40.28
CA SER A 101 -8.82 -7.16 39.95
C SER A 101 -9.03 -6.98 38.45
N ILE A 102 -9.89 -7.80 37.80
CA ILE A 102 -10.11 -7.75 36.34
C ILE A 102 -10.50 -6.36 35.79
N CYS A 103 -11.25 -5.60 36.60
CA CYS A 103 -11.60 -4.20 36.39
C CYS A 103 -11.41 -3.47 37.73
N PRO A 104 -10.21 -2.93 37.98
CA PRO A 104 -9.92 -2.24 39.21
C PRO A 104 -10.79 -0.99 39.39
N SER A 105 -11.19 -0.71 40.64
CA SER A 105 -11.93 0.52 40.95
C SER A 105 -10.97 1.71 41.11
N VAL A 106 -11.26 2.79 40.41
CA VAL A 106 -10.55 4.08 40.39
C VAL A 106 -11.43 5.15 41.05
N ILE A 107 -10.81 6.09 41.75
CA ILE A 107 -11.42 7.23 42.45
C ILE A 107 -10.54 8.47 42.31
N GLY A 108 -11.12 9.65 42.54
CA GLY A 108 -10.35 10.87 42.75
C GLY A 108 -9.80 10.88 44.18
N GLN A 109 -8.49 10.81 44.36
CA GLN A 109 -7.85 10.90 45.67
C GLN A 109 -6.40 11.34 45.55
N LYS A 110 -5.92 12.02 46.58
CA LYS A 110 -4.48 12.29 46.73
C LYS A 110 -3.73 11.01 47.12
N ALA A 111 -2.70 10.66 46.37
CA ALA A 111 -1.74 9.63 46.77
C ALA A 111 -0.69 10.17 47.79
N ALA A 112 0.03 9.24 48.46
CA ALA A 112 1.16 9.62 49.30
C ALA A 112 2.38 9.89 48.41
N ASN A 113 3.29 10.80 48.79
CA ASN A 113 4.41 11.19 47.91
C ASN A 113 5.22 10.05 47.30
N LYS A 114 5.45 8.96 48.05
CA LYS A 114 6.18 7.80 47.54
C LYS A 114 5.44 7.03 46.43
N ASP A 115 4.11 7.12 46.45
CA ASP A 115 3.17 6.40 45.58
C ASP A 115 2.56 7.32 44.50
N ASP A 116 2.67 8.65 44.62
CA ASP A 116 2.04 9.67 43.75
C ASP A 116 2.90 9.86 42.48
N LEU A 117 2.51 9.15 41.43
CA LEU A 117 3.08 9.18 40.09
C LEU A 117 2.45 10.34 39.32
N LYS A 118 3.28 11.21 38.76
CA LYS A 118 2.79 12.34 37.97
C LYS A 118 2.85 12.07 36.47
N ARG A 119 3.83 11.29 36.00
CA ARG A 119 4.02 11.02 34.56
C ARG A 119 4.54 9.62 34.32
N VAL A 120 4.21 9.09 33.14
CA VAL A 120 4.90 7.96 32.57
C VAL A 120 5.15 8.14 31.09
N TYR A 121 6.25 7.56 30.64
CA TYR A 121 6.66 7.54 29.25
C TYR A 121 6.78 6.11 28.78
N VAL A 122 6.27 5.87 27.57
CA VAL A 122 6.32 4.57 26.90
C VAL A 122 6.82 4.81 25.49
N ALA A 123 7.91 4.17 25.08
CA ALA A 123 8.33 4.18 23.70
C ALA A 123 8.61 2.77 23.19
N SER A 124 8.36 2.53 21.91
CA SER A 124 8.66 1.24 21.29
C SER A 124 9.24 1.39 19.89
N LYS A 125 10.06 0.42 19.50
CA LYS A 125 10.71 0.36 18.20
C LYS A 125 11.02 -1.09 17.86
N THR A 126 11.04 -1.42 16.58
CA THR A 126 11.57 -2.71 16.13
C THR A 126 12.95 -2.52 15.51
N VAL A 127 13.93 -3.28 15.97
CA VAL A 127 15.30 -3.30 15.46
C VAL A 127 15.68 -4.76 15.22
N ASP A 128 16.17 -5.08 14.02
CA ASP A 128 16.58 -6.45 13.65
C ASP A 128 15.55 -7.53 14.04
N SER A 129 14.28 -7.28 13.70
CA SER A 129 13.14 -8.14 14.00
C SER A 129 12.80 -8.33 15.48
N ASN A 130 13.45 -7.60 16.39
CA ASN A 130 13.16 -7.57 17.81
C ASN A 130 12.36 -6.32 18.16
N VAL A 131 11.21 -6.50 18.78
CA VAL A 131 10.40 -5.42 19.35
C VAL A 131 10.98 -5.03 20.71
N TYR A 132 11.44 -3.79 20.81
CA TYR A 132 11.93 -3.17 22.04
C TYR A 132 10.88 -2.23 22.62
N LEU A 133 10.87 -2.14 23.95
CA LEU A 133 10.03 -1.28 24.76
C LEU A 133 10.93 -0.55 25.75
N THR A 134 10.84 0.77 25.78
CA THR A 134 11.44 1.58 26.84
C THR A 134 10.34 2.23 27.67
N LEU A 135 10.54 2.29 28.98
CA LEU A 135 9.59 2.76 29.97
C LEU A 135 10.27 3.78 30.86
N ALA A 136 9.56 4.81 31.23
CA ALA A 136 9.96 5.67 32.33
C ALA A 136 8.76 6.06 33.19
N TRP A 137 9.03 6.28 34.46
CA TRP A 137 8.07 6.83 35.42
C TRP A 137 8.66 8.05 36.08
N VAL A 138 7.78 8.99 36.40
CA VAL A 138 8.11 10.18 37.17
C VAL A 138 7.10 10.33 38.29
N ARG A 139 7.60 10.63 39.49
CA ARG A 139 6.76 10.87 40.67
C ARG A 139 7.01 12.24 41.26
N ILE A 140 6.18 12.62 42.23
CA ILE A 140 6.33 13.92 42.90
C ILE A 140 7.55 13.94 43.82
N PRO A 141 7.97 15.14 44.28
CA PRO A 141 9.12 15.26 45.16
C PRO A 141 9.04 14.41 46.42
N GLN A 142 10.14 13.69 46.69
CA GLN A 142 10.21 12.78 47.83
C GLN A 142 10.51 13.53 49.12
N ASN A 143 9.69 13.29 50.14
CA ASN A 143 9.83 13.87 51.48
C ASN A 143 10.09 12.81 52.56
N THR A 144 10.41 11.58 52.15
CA THR A 144 10.59 10.43 53.06
C THR A 144 12.05 10.02 53.16
N THR A 145 12.41 9.35 54.25
CA THR A 145 13.77 8.84 54.50
C THR A 145 14.08 7.53 53.79
N SER A 146 13.09 6.87 53.17
CA SER A 146 13.22 5.60 52.46
C SER A 146 12.52 5.73 51.11
N PRO A 147 13.24 6.09 50.03
CA PRO A 147 12.65 6.45 48.75
C PRO A 147 12.21 5.23 47.90
N SER A 148 11.88 4.08 48.50
CA SER A 148 11.36 2.91 47.76
C SER A 148 10.17 3.30 46.86
N ALA A 149 10.07 2.72 45.67
CA ALA A 149 8.85 2.77 44.87
C ALA A 149 8.54 1.40 44.26
N HIS A 150 7.24 1.15 44.13
CA HIS A 150 6.72 -0.11 43.59
C HIS A 150 5.78 0.21 42.44
N VAL A 151 6.36 0.33 41.25
CA VAL A 151 5.67 0.73 40.03
C VAL A 151 5.37 -0.50 39.20
N ALA A 152 4.28 -0.50 38.46
CA ALA A 152 4.07 -1.48 37.41
C ALA A 152 3.42 -0.81 36.21
N PHE A 153 3.73 -1.32 35.02
CA PHE A 153 3.15 -0.93 33.76
C PHE A 153 2.28 -2.06 33.24
N GLU A 154 1.02 -1.76 32.98
CA GLU A 154 0.08 -2.71 32.41
C GLU A 154 -0.18 -2.36 30.95
N PHE A 155 -0.14 -3.38 30.09
CA PHE A 155 -0.41 -3.29 28.66
C PHE A 155 -1.54 -4.23 28.28
N ASN A 156 -2.58 -3.70 27.65
CA ASN A 156 -3.78 -4.46 27.33
C ASN A 156 -3.92 -4.71 25.83
N LYS A 157 -4.28 -5.95 25.47
CA LYS A 157 -4.64 -6.35 24.10
C LYS A 157 -6.08 -5.97 23.78
N GLY A 158 -6.97 -6.12 24.75
CA GLY A 158 -8.40 -5.82 24.63
C GLY A 158 -8.71 -4.33 24.62
N THR A 159 -9.84 -3.98 24.00
CA THR A 159 -10.38 -2.60 23.96
C THR A 159 -11.71 -2.46 24.69
N THR A 160 -12.24 -3.54 25.27
CA THR A 160 -13.49 -3.51 26.02
C THR A 160 -13.32 -2.70 27.29
N ALA A 161 -13.99 -1.55 27.39
CA ALA A 161 -13.96 -0.73 28.58
C ALA A 161 -14.45 -1.48 29.82
N CYS A 162 -13.81 -1.23 30.97
CA CYS A 162 -14.37 -1.61 32.25
C CYS A 162 -15.62 -0.77 32.57
N GLY A 163 -16.65 -1.40 33.12
CA GLY A 163 -17.83 -0.70 33.61
C GLY A 163 -17.64 -0.13 35.02
N GLY A 164 -18.64 0.63 35.49
CA GLY A 164 -18.71 1.11 36.87
C GLY A 164 -17.61 2.10 37.22
N SER A 165 -17.07 2.00 38.43
CA SER A 165 -16.07 2.92 38.98
C SER A 165 -14.64 2.67 38.48
N SER A 166 -14.44 2.13 37.28
CA SER A 166 -13.10 1.73 36.80
C SER A 166 -12.41 2.79 35.93
N GLY A 167 -12.99 4.00 35.84
CA GLY A 167 -12.48 5.06 34.98
C GLY A 167 -12.39 4.65 33.51
N ALA A 168 -11.28 5.02 32.86
CA ALA A 168 -11.01 4.70 31.45
C ALA A 168 -10.28 3.36 31.25
N LEU A 169 -10.12 2.55 32.31
CA LEU A 169 -9.46 1.25 32.22
C LEU A 169 -10.22 0.30 31.30
N VAL A 170 -9.48 -0.60 30.68
CA VAL A 170 -10.02 -1.68 29.85
C VAL A 170 -10.00 -2.99 30.62
N ARG A 171 -10.97 -3.84 30.34
CA ARG A 171 -11.10 -5.15 30.96
C ARG A 171 -9.94 -6.02 30.52
N ARG A 172 -9.26 -6.63 31.49
CA ARG A 172 -8.13 -7.51 31.20
C ARG A 172 -8.52 -8.74 30.39
N THR A 173 -7.67 -9.07 29.43
CA THR A 173 -7.82 -10.20 28.51
C THR A 173 -6.62 -11.13 28.54
N ALA A 174 -6.80 -12.38 28.12
CA ALA A 174 -5.73 -13.36 28.11
C ALA A 174 -4.51 -12.85 27.33
N GLY A 175 -3.33 -12.91 27.96
CA GLY A 175 -2.08 -12.45 27.39
C GLY A 175 -1.81 -10.95 27.52
N ASP A 176 -2.67 -10.18 28.20
CA ASP A 176 -2.29 -8.85 28.70
C ASP A 176 -1.00 -8.97 29.53
N MET A 177 -0.21 -7.90 29.54
CA MET A 177 1.13 -7.89 30.11
C MET A 177 1.18 -6.96 31.32
N LEU A 178 1.84 -7.40 32.38
CA LEU A 178 2.22 -6.57 33.51
C LEU A 178 3.73 -6.62 33.65
N ILE A 179 4.39 -5.46 33.56
CA ILE A 179 5.81 -5.29 33.85
C ILE A 179 5.92 -4.59 35.20
N VAL A 180 6.48 -5.27 36.18
CA VAL A 180 6.72 -4.76 37.52
C VAL A 180 8.12 -4.18 37.58
N TYR A 181 8.23 -2.98 38.15
CA TYR A 181 9.46 -2.24 38.45
C TYR A 181 9.51 -1.97 39.95
N ASP A 182 10.34 -2.71 40.68
CA ASP A 182 10.46 -2.57 42.13
C ASP A 182 11.87 -2.20 42.56
N PHE A 183 12.00 -1.20 43.44
CA PHE A 183 13.25 -0.88 44.14
C PHE A 183 13.00 -0.44 45.59
N GLU A 184 13.97 -0.68 46.46
CA GLU A 184 13.83 -0.55 47.92
C GLU A 184 14.42 0.76 48.51
N GLY A 185 15.03 1.63 47.70
CA GLY A 185 15.45 2.98 48.12
C GLY A 185 16.82 3.05 48.81
N GLY A 186 17.81 2.26 48.36
CA GLY A 186 19.20 2.25 48.82
C GLY A 186 20.19 2.87 47.83
N SER A 187 21.44 3.09 48.25
CA SER A 187 22.45 3.83 47.48
C SER A 187 22.88 3.23 46.13
N ALA A 188 22.48 2.00 45.82
CA ALA A 188 22.72 1.36 44.52
C ALA A 188 21.47 1.33 43.62
N ASP A 189 20.28 1.47 44.22
CA ASP A 189 18.93 1.23 43.68
C ASP A 189 18.90 0.55 42.31
N ASP A 190 19.13 -0.76 42.36
CA ASP A 190 19.07 -1.67 41.23
C ASP A 190 17.63 -2.24 41.15
N PRO A 191 16.79 -1.71 40.26
CA PRO A 191 15.39 -2.12 40.17
C PRO A 191 15.26 -3.55 39.66
N THR A 192 14.38 -4.34 40.28
CA THR A 192 14.03 -5.66 39.77
C THR A 192 12.85 -5.56 38.81
N LEU A 193 13.06 -6.01 37.57
CA LEU A 193 11.99 -6.14 36.57
C LEU A 193 11.40 -7.54 36.56
N ARG A 194 10.06 -7.63 36.61
CA ARG A 194 9.32 -8.90 36.45
C ARG A 194 8.20 -8.75 35.45
N LEU A 195 7.97 -9.79 34.66
CA LEU A 195 6.88 -9.86 33.68
C LEU A 195 5.85 -10.91 34.10
N SER A 196 4.58 -10.53 34.12
CA SER A 196 3.44 -11.44 34.31
C SER A 196 2.47 -11.37 33.14
N ARG A 197 1.74 -12.45 32.91
CA ARG A 197 0.67 -12.54 31.91
C ARG A 197 -0.68 -12.70 32.55
N TRP A 198 -1.69 -12.00 32.04
CA TRP A 198 -3.05 -12.27 32.47
C TRP A 198 -3.49 -13.62 31.89
N VAL A 199 -3.84 -14.56 32.76
CA VAL A 199 -4.26 -15.91 32.39
C VAL A 199 -5.74 -16.10 32.73
N THR A 200 -6.47 -16.82 31.88
CA THR A 200 -7.87 -17.19 32.12
C THR A 200 -8.03 -18.63 32.61
N SER A 201 -6.92 -19.36 32.70
CA SER A 201 -6.82 -20.70 33.28
C SER A 201 -5.37 -20.95 33.72
N GLY A 202 -5.14 -21.93 34.60
CA GLY A 202 -3.80 -22.25 35.11
C GLY A 202 -3.49 -21.57 36.44
N ALA A 203 -2.19 -21.51 36.77
CA ALA A 203 -1.69 -20.96 38.02
C ALA A 203 -1.74 -19.42 38.04
N CYS A 204 -1.98 -18.86 39.23
CA CYS A 204 -1.87 -17.43 39.51
C CYS A 204 -0.54 -17.12 40.22
N GLU A 205 -0.07 -15.88 40.11
CA GLU A 205 1.05 -15.35 40.89
C GLU A 205 0.76 -15.47 42.39
N VAL A 206 -0.46 -15.07 42.78
CA VAL A 206 -0.98 -15.28 44.12
C VAL A 206 -1.56 -16.69 44.19
N GLY A 207 -0.85 -17.63 44.80
CA GLY A 207 -1.23 -19.04 44.83
C GLY A 207 -2.59 -19.37 45.47
N SER A 208 -3.17 -18.47 46.26
CA SER A 208 -4.53 -18.60 46.80
C SER A 208 -5.64 -18.16 45.85
N ASN A 209 -5.29 -17.51 44.73
CA ASN A 209 -6.26 -17.01 43.75
C ASN A 209 -6.56 -18.07 42.69
N SER A 210 -7.69 -17.89 41.99
CA SER A 210 -8.10 -18.70 40.84
C SER A 210 -8.21 -17.82 39.61
N ALA A 211 -7.82 -18.35 38.44
CA ALA A 211 -7.97 -17.63 37.18
C ALA A 211 -9.44 -17.21 36.92
N PRO A 212 -9.70 -16.03 36.32
CA PRO A 212 -8.71 -15.16 35.68
C PRO A 212 -7.90 -14.31 36.67
N CYS A 213 -6.58 -14.26 36.46
CA CYS A 213 -5.61 -13.62 37.35
C CYS A 213 -4.31 -13.30 36.59
N TRP A 214 -3.40 -12.56 37.20
CA TRP A 214 -2.00 -12.53 36.79
C TRP A 214 -1.37 -13.89 37.10
N GLY A 215 -0.77 -14.51 36.08
CA GLY A 215 0.00 -15.75 36.20
C GLY A 215 1.36 -15.52 36.86
N PRO A 216 2.13 -16.58 37.11
CA PRO A 216 3.44 -16.49 37.77
C PRO A 216 4.35 -15.45 37.12
N ALA A 217 4.92 -14.58 37.95
CA ALA A 217 5.86 -13.56 37.51
C ALA A 217 7.22 -14.18 37.14
N VAL A 218 7.79 -13.72 36.04
CA VAL A 218 9.12 -14.13 35.56
C VAL A 218 10.07 -12.95 35.70
N ALA A 219 11.18 -13.13 36.40
CA ALA A 219 12.23 -12.12 36.44
C ALA A 219 12.84 -11.96 35.03
N LEU A 220 12.97 -10.72 34.57
CA LEU A 220 13.66 -10.43 33.31
C LEU A 220 15.17 -10.43 33.60
N ALA A 221 15.90 -11.22 32.82
CA ALA A 221 17.34 -11.42 33.01
C ALA A 221 18.17 -10.35 32.28
N ASP A 222 19.44 -10.23 32.68
CA ASP A 222 20.43 -9.40 31.99
C ASP A 222 20.48 -9.72 30.49
N GLY A 223 20.53 -8.67 29.65
CA GLY A 223 20.47 -8.79 28.19
C GLY A 223 19.07 -9.01 27.61
N VAL A 224 18.04 -9.18 28.45
CA VAL A 224 16.62 -9.11 28.06
C VAL A 224 16.00 -7.80 28.52
N ALA A 225 16.36 -7.35 29.72
CA ALA A 225 15.96 -6.06 30.24
C ALA A 225 17.08 -5.41 31.07
N GLU A 226 17.04 -4.08 31.17
CA GLU A 226 17.84 -3.25 32.07
C GLU A 226 16.97 -2.12 32.60
N ALA A 227 17.36 -1.54 33.73
CA ALA A 227 16.62 -0.47 34.36
C ALA A 227 17.47 0.30 35.38
N LYS A 228 17.10 1.57 35.59
CA LYS A 228 17.81 2.46 36.50
C LYS A 228 16.93 3.49 37.17
N VAL A 229 17.25 3.81 38.42
CA VAL A 229 16.66 4.91 39.20
C VAL A 229 17.65 6.07 39.30
N ASN A 230 17.17 7.30 39.23
CA ASN A 230 18.01 8.50 39.32
C ASN A 230 18.54 8.75 40.75
N THR A 231 19.59 8.04 41.14
CA THR A 231 20.15 8.12 42.51
C THR A 231 21.38 9.00 42.63
N GLY A 232 22.05 9.31 41.51
CA GLY A 232 23.31 10.06 41.49
C GLY A 232 23.17 11.58 41.36
N ALA A 233 22.19 12.05 40.60
CA ALA A 233 21.98 13.47 40.31
C ALA A 233 20.53 13.79 39.99
N SER A 234 20.19 15.08 40.02
CA SER A 234 18.91 15.56 39.50
C SER A 234 18.84 15.38 37.99
N ALA A 235 17.67 15.01 37.46
CA ALA A 235 17.46 14.83 36.03
C ALA A 235 16.57 15.94 35.46
N LEU A 236 16.92 16.49 34.29
CA LEU A 236 16.08 17.46 33.60
C LEU A 236 15.08 16.70 32.72
N ASP A 237 13.79 16.87 33.00
CA ASP A 237 12.70 16.39 32.16
C ASP A 237 12.24 17.51 31.23
N ALA A 238 12.89 17.61 30.07
CA ALA A 238 12.57 18.60 29.05
C ALA A 238 11.35 18.20 28.21
N ILE A 239 10.94 16.92 28.26
CA ILE A 239 9.76 16.42 27.55
C ILE A 239 8.47 16.57 28.33
N ALA A 240 8.55 16.98 29.60
CA ALA A 240 7.38 17.36 30.39
C ALA A 240 6.58 18.49 29.71
N PRO A 241 5.31 18.71 30.08
CA PRO A 241 4.51 19.83 29.57
C PRO A 241 5.13 21.21 29.85
N THR A 242 6.01 21.27 30.85
CA THR A 242 6.90 22.38 31.15
C THR A 242 8.15 21.77 31.76
N ASP A 243 9.33 22.18 31.31
CA ASP A 243 10.62 21.69 31.81
C ASP A 243 10.64 21.59 33.33
N GLU A 244 11.02 20.43 33.83
CA GLU A 244 11.05 20.14 35.25
C GLU A 244 12.40 19.51 35.64
N THR A 245 13.00 19.98 36.72
CA THR A 245 14.18 19.32 37.31
C THR A 245 13.72 18.38 38.41
N LEU A 246 13.96 17.08 38.20
CA LEU A 246 13.58 15.99 39.07
C LEU A 246 14.68 15.73 40.10
N GLY A 247 14.30 15.63 41.38
CA GLY A 247 15.18 15.25 42.48
C GLY A 247 15.53 13.77 42.47
N LEU A 248 16.39 13.35 43.40
CA LEU A 248 16.84 11.95 43.47
C LEU A 248 15.66 11.01 43.75
N ASN A 249 15.65 9.86 43.07
CA ASN A 249 14.62 8.83 43.12
C ASN A 249 13.23 9.32 42.63
N GLU A 250 13.13 10.42 41.92
CA GLU A 250 11.87 10.92 41.36
C GLU A 250 11.64 10.44 39.92
N PHE A 251 12.64 9.78 39.33
CA PHE A 251 12.64 9.19 38.01
C PHE A 251 13.22 7.78 38.03
N GLY A 252 12.70 6.94 37.16
CA GLY A 252 13.39 5.72 36.77
C GLY A 252 12.94 5.26 35.39
N GLU A 253 13.78 4.42 34.80
CA GLU A 253 13.63 3.99 33.42
C GLU A 253 14.00 2.52 33.25
N ALA A 254 13.54 1.94 32.14
CA ALA A 254 13.79 0.56 31.80
C ALA A 254 13.79 0.33 30.30
N GLY A 255 14.74 -0.46 29.83
CA GLY A 255 14.79 -1.07 28.51
C GLY A 255 14.36 -2.53 28.55
N ILE A 256 13.49 -2.96 27.63
CA ILE A 256 13.09 -4.37 27.51
C ILE A 256 13.05 -4.80 26.04
N ASN A 257 13.77 -5.87 25.71
CA ASN A 257 13.55 -6.62 24.47
C ASN A 257 12.36 -7.57 24.66
N LEU A 258 11.16 -7.14 24.24
CA LEU A 258 9.94 -7.93 24.35
C LEU A 258 10.03 -9.26 23.59
N THR A 259 10.78 -9.28 22.48
CA THR A 259 10.93 -10.50 21.67
C THR A 259 11.78 -11.54 22.43
N ALA A 260 12.92 -11.12 22.98
CA ALA A 260 13.77 -11.99 23.79
C ALA A 260 13.09 -12.40 25.11
N ALA A 261 12.25 -11.54 25.68
CA ALA A 261 11.41 -11.84 26.84
C ALA A 261 10.28 -12.86 26.55
N GLY A 262 10.15 -13.32 25.30
CA GLY A 262 9.10 -14.28 24.91
C GLY A 262 7.70 -13.67 24.91
N VAL A 263 7.60 -12.36 24.69
CA VAL A 263 6.30 -11.68 24.74
C VAL A 263 5.41 -12.05 23.57
N PHE A 264 6.01 -12.38 22.44
CA PHE A 264 5.31 -12.63 21.21
C PHE A 264 5.43 -14.09 20.79
N THR A 265 4.29 -14.71 20.49
CA THR A 265 4.24 -16.08 20.00
C THR A 265 4.69 -16.12 18.54
N ALA A 266 5.63 -17.01 18.21
CA ALA A 266 6.12 -17.15 16.84
C ALA A 266 4.97 -17.48 15.86
N GLY A 267 4.93 -16.78 14.73
CA GLY A 267 3.90 -16.96 13.71
C GLY A 267 2.52 -16.39 14.06
N VAL A 268 2.37 -15.71 15.19
CA VAL A 268 1.13 -15.03 15.60
C VAL A 268 1.36 -13.53 15.61
N CYS A 269 0.45 -12.78 15.01
CA CYS A 269 0.41 -11.33 15.14
C CYS A 269 -0.32 -10.97 16.45
N GLU A 270 0.39 -10.32 17.35
CA GLU A 270 -0.11 -9.88 18.66
C GLU A 270 0.28 -8.42 18.90
N GLY A 271 -0.52 -7.73 19.71
CA GLY A 271 -0.26 -6.33 20.00
C GLY A 271 -0.98 -5.82 21.23
N PHE A 272 -0.45 -4.73 21.78
CA PHE A 272 -1.01 -3.99 22.90
C PHE A 272 -1.45 -2.61 22.40
N GLY A 273 -2.69 -2.24 22.73
CA GLY A 273 -3.32 -0.99 22.29
C GLY A 273 -3.48 0.05 23.40
N LYS A 274 -3.36 -0.37 24.66
CA LYS A 274 -3.48 0.48 25.84
C LYS A 274 -2.34 0.23 26.80
N ALA A 275 -1.87 1.28 27.45
CA ALA A 275 -0.91 1.20 28.53
C ALA A 275 -1.29 2.14 29.68
N TYR A 276 -0.98 1.75 30.91
CA TYR A 276 -1.03 2.62 32.08
C TYR A 276 0.01 2.17 33.10
N ALA A 277 0.35 3.06 34.02
CA ALA A 277 1.20 2.73 35.15
C ALA A 277 0.44 2.82 36.47
N VAL A 278 0.88 2.04 37.44
CA VAL A 278 0.31 1.96 38.78
C VAL A 278 1.41 1.98 39.81
N SER A 279 1.17 2.67 40.93
CA SER A 279 1.97 2.52 42.13
C SER A 279 1.29 1.62 43.16
N ARG A 280 2.09 1.00 44.01
CA ARG A 280 1.63 0.02 45.00
C ARG A 280 2.24 0.29 46.35
N SER A 281 1.48 -0.07 47.38
CA SER A 281 1.89 0.06 48.78
C SER A 281 3.16 -0.71 49.17
N SER A 282 3.53 -1.77 48.42
CA SER A 282 4.69 -2.64 48.67
C SER A 282 5.09 -3.44 47.42
N GLY A 283 6.32 -3.96 47.37
CA GLY A 283 6.84 -4.82 46.30
C GLY A 283 6.27 -6.24 46.23
N ASN A 284 5.36 -6.61 47.14
CA ASN A 284 4.60 -7.88 47.07
C ASN A 284 3.43 -7.77 46.06
N SER A 285 3.83 -7.43 44.84
CA SER A 285 3.09 -7.07 43.62
C SER A 285 1.57 -7.26 43.65
N SER A 286 1.07 -8.50 43.60
CA SER A 286 -0.34 -8.78 43.35
C SER A 286 -1.22 -8.88 44.61
N THR A 287 -0.62 -8.88 45.80
CA THR A 287 -1.37 -8.74 47.08
C THR A 287 -1.31 -7.32 47.65
N ALA A 288 -0.40 -6.49 47.16
CA ALA A 288 -0.30 -5.08 47.54
C ALA A 288 -1.57 -4.32 47.15
N GLN A 289 -1.96 -3.34 47.97
CA GLN A 289 -2.97 -2.37 47.55
C GLN A 289 -2.36 -1.47 46.47
N MET A 290 -3.07 -1.32 45.35
CA MET A 290 -2.77 -0.31 44.34
C MET A 290 -3.16 1.07 44.87
N LYS A 291 -2.35 2.08 44.55
CA LYS A 291 -2.44 3.40 45.16
C LYS A 291 -2.81 4.43 44.12
N ASP A 292 -1.98 4.56 43.10
CA ASP A 292 -2.04 5.63 42.12
C ASP A 292 -2.04 5.13 40.68
N LEU A 293 -2.50 5.93 39.73
CA LEU A 293 -2.69 5.55 38.33
C LEU A 293 -2.26 6.68 37.37
N VAL A 294 -1.33 6.41 36.47
CA VAL A 294 -1.08 7.30 35.33
C VAL A 294 -1.60 6.65 34.04
N GLY A 295 -2.59 7.29 33.41
CA GLY A 295 -3.26 6.80 32.21
C GLY A 295 -4.66 6.24 32.49
N PRO A 296 -5.23 5.39 31.61
CA PRO A 296 -4.60 4.72 30.47
C PRO A 296 -4.50 5.56 29.19
N GLY A 297 -3.39 5.37 28.48
CA GLY A 297 -3.11 5.95 27.16
C GLY A 297 -3.22 4.96 26.02
N ASN A 298 -3.28 5.46 24.78
CA ASN A 298 -3.15 4.64 23.58
C ASN A 298 -1.67 4.35 23.29
N VAL A 299 -1.35 3.10 22.97
CA VAL A 299 -0.03 2.70 22.47
C VAL A 299 -0.21 1.79 21.25
N ASN A 300 0.86 1.57 20.48
CA ASN A 300 0.85 0.64 19.36
C ASN A 300 2.10 -0.24 19.38
N ILE A 301 2.12 -1.22 20.27
CA ILE A 301 3.24 -2.14 20.45
C ILE A 301 2.84 -3.49 19.85
N ARG A 302 3.42 -3.90 18.72
CA ARG A 302 3.05 -5.13 18.00
C ARG A 302 4.26 -5.83 17.38
N ASN A 303 4.15 -7.13 17.15
CA ASN A 303 5.15 -7.93 16.41
C ASN A 303 4.77 -8.18 14.94
N CYS A 304 3.81 -7.42 14.41
CA CYS A 304 3.27 -7.64 13.08
C CYS A 304 3.94 -6.70 12.08
N GLY A 305 4.07 -7.16 10.84
CA GLY A 305 4.45 -6.30 9.72
C GLY A 305 3.26 -6.00 8.80
N SER A 306 3.56 -5.29 7.73
CA SER A 306 2.64 -4.97 6.65
C SER A 306 3.33 -5.08 5.30
N ALA A 307 2.56 -5.16 4.23
CA ALA A 307 3.04 -5.11 2.87
C ALA A 307 2.15 -4.21 2.00
N ALA A 308 2.78 -3.26 1.32
CA ALA A 308 2.12 -2.30 0.44
C ALA A 308 2.60 -2.51 -0.99
N VAL A 309 1.65 -2.81 -1.87
CA VAL A 309 1.90 -2.92 -3.31
C VAL A 309 1.73 -1.56 -3.98
N THR A 310 2.68 -1.21 -4.84
CA THR A 310 2.55 -0.11 -5.80
C THR A 310 2.73 -0.63 -7.21
N LYS A 311 1.97 -0.05 -8.14
CA LYS A 311 1.91 -0.51 -9.52
C LYS A 311 1.94 0.66 -10.49
N THR A 312 2.82 0.58 -11.47
CA THR A 312 2.95 1.56 -12.56
C THR A 312 3.04 0.85 -13.91
N GLY A 313 2.61 1.50 -14.98
CA GLY A 313 2.85 1.03 -16.35
C GLY A 313 4.18 1.56 -16.89
N THR A 314 4.84 0.86 -17.83
CA THR A 314 6.04 1.35 -18.52
C THR A 314 5.82 2.67 -19.27
N ASP A 315 4.57 2.98 -19.63
CA ASP A 315 4.13 4.20 -20.30
C ASP A 315 3.71 5.32 -19.31
N GLY A 316 3.83 5.09 -18.00
CA GLY A 316 3.31 5.98 -16.96
C GLY A 316 1.78 5.94 -16.82
N GLY A 317 1.11 5.05 -17.54
CA GLY A 317 -0.34 4.88 -17.51
C GLY A 317 -0.85 4.36 -16.17
N SER A 318 -2.07 4.78 -15.81
CA SER A 318 -2.76 4.23 -14.65
C SER A 318 -3.10 2.75 -14.89
N GLN A 319 -2.84 1.93 -13.87
CA GLN A 319 -3.16 0.50 -13.84
C GLN A 319 -4.31 0.21 -12.85
N ALA A 320 -5.18 1.19 -12.64
CA ALA A 320 -6.32 1.05 -11.75
C ALA A 320 -7.19 -0.15 -12.14
N GLY A 321 -7.58 -0.95 -11.15
CA GLY A 321 -8.32 -2.19 -11.37
C GLY A 321 -7.45 -3.44 -11.50
N ALA A 322 -6.12 -3.33 -11.58
CA ALA A 322 -5.25 -4.47 -11.36
C ALA A 322 -5.49 -5.07 -9.97
N VAL A 323 -5.49 -6.40 -9.85
CA VAL A 323 -5.75 -7.08 -8.58
C VAL A 323 -4.55 -7.93 -8.21
N PHE A 324 -4.06 -7.72 -6.99
CA PHE A 324 -3.02 -8.53 -6.37
C PHE A 324 -3.61 -9.41 -5.29
N THR A 325 -3.18 -10.67 -5.23
CA THR A 325 -3.53 -11.64 -4.20
C THR A 325 -2.31 -11.99 -3.37
N LEU A 326 -2.45 -11.94 -2.04
CA LEU A 326 -1.42 -12.34 -1.09
C LEU A 326 -1.67 -13.77 -0.59
N TYR A 327 -0.62 -14.59 -0.65
CA TYR A 327 -0.61 -15.98 -0.20
C TYR A 327 0.38 -16.14 0.97
N ALA A 328 0.02 -16.95 1.96
CA ALA A 328 0.94 -17.41 2.99
C ALA A 328 1.96 -18.38 2.40
N GLY A 329 3.24 -18.24 2.76
CA GLY A 329 4.31 -19.15 2.35
C GLY A 329 5.00 -18.78 1.03
N ALA A 330 5.80 -19.72 0.53
CA ALA A 330 6.76 -19.48 -0.55
C ALA A 330 6.20 -19.69 -1.98
N ASN A 331 4.89 -19.83 -2.13
CA ASN A 331 4.24 -19.97 -3.44
C ASN A 331 2.74 -19.64 -3.38
N THR A 332 2.08 -19.70 -4.54
CA THR A 332 0.64 -19.44 -4.72
C THR A 332 -0.27 -20.62 -4.33
N SER A 333 0.26 -21.73 -3.82
CA SER A 333 -0.52 -22.85 -3.29
C SER A 333 -0.89 -22.69 -1.81
N GLY A 334 -0.32 -21.69 -1.13
CA GLY A 334 -0.64 -21.38 0.25
C GLY A 334 -2.02 -20.76 0.46
N THR A 335 -2.38 -20.55 1.72
CA THR A 335 -3.65 -19.89 2.08
C THR A 335 -3.69 -18.46 1.57
N VAL A 336 -4.76 -18.08 0.89
CA VAL A 336 -5.02 -16.69 0.50
C VAL A 336 -5.34 -15.87 1.76
N LEU A 337 -4.57 -14.82 1.98
CA LEU A 337 -4.72 -13.92 3.13
C LEU A 337 -5.53 -12.68 2.79
N GLY A 338 -5.60 -12.32 1.50
CA GLY A 338 -6.41 -11.23 1.02
C GLY A 338 -6.05 -10.81 -0.40
N THR A 339 -6.80 -9.84 -0.89
CA THR A 339 -6.55 -9.19 -2.18
C THR A 339 -6.53 -7.68 -2.01
N CYS A 340 -5.76 -7.00 -2.84
CA CYS A 340 -5.83 -5.55 -2.97
C CYS A 340 -6.05 -5.17 -4.44
N THR A 341 -6.72 -4.05 -4.66
CA THR A 341 -6.95 -3.49 -6.00
C THR A 341 -6.17 -2.20 -6.17
N VAL A 342 -5.44 -2.09 -7.27
CA VAL A 342 -4.70 -0.88 -7.63
C VAL A 342 -5.67 0.27 -7.90
N GLN A 343 -5.39 1.41 -7.29
CA GLN A 343 -6.14 2.65 -7.40
C GLN A 343 -5.55 3.54 -8.50
N ALA A 344 -6.25 4.62 -8.85
CA ALA A 344 -5.81 5.56 -9.89
C ALA A 344 -4.42 6.16 -9.64
N ASN A 345 -4.04 6.33 -8.38
CA ASN A 345 -2.72 6.84 -7.95
C ASN A 345 -1.60 5.79 -7.93
N GLY A 346 -1.85 4.56 -8.40
CA GLY A 346 -0.86 3.47 -8.44
C GLY A 346 -0.69 2.70 -7.13
N THR A 347 -1.33 3.10 -6.04
CA THR A 347 -1.31 2.35 -4.77
C THR A 347 -2.35 1.22 -4.78
N CYS A 348 -2.06 0.10 -4.12
CA CYS A 348 -3.02 -1.00 -3.96
C CYS A 348 -3.78 -0.89 -2.63
N SER A 349 -5.10 -1.06 -2.64
CA SER A 349 -5.95 -0.95 -1.45
C SER A 349 -6.90 -2.15 -1.30
N PRO A 350 -7.08 -2.72 -0.09
CA PRO A 350 -6.40 -2.34 1.16
C PRO A 350 -4.92 -2.74 1.18
N THR A 351 -4.11 -2.03 1.98
CA THR A 351 -2.75 -2.49 2.36
C THR A 351 -2.86 -3.80 3.14
N PHE A 352 -1.96 -4.74 2.91
CA PHE A 352 -1.89 -5.96 3.72
C PHE A 352 -1.28 -5.61 5.08
N VAL A 353 -2.06 -5.69 6.14
CA VAL A 353 -1.66 -5.35 7.52
C VAL A 353 -1.76 -6.56 8.44
N ASP A 354 -1.23 -6.43 9.65
CA ASP A 354 -1.28 -7.47 10.69
C ASP A 354 -0.69 -8.81 10.22
N LEU A 355 0.36 -8.75 9.39
CA LEU A 355 1.06 -9.93 8.88
C LEU A 355 2.00 -10.47 9.98
N PRO A 356 1.85 -11.73 10.42
CA PRO A 356 2.85 -12.35 11.27
C PRO A 356 4.23 -12.39 10.61
N VAL A 357 5.29 -12.48 11.41
CA VAL A 357 6.64 -12.72 10.90
C VAL A 357 6.65 -14.03 10.11
N GLY A 358 7.12 -13.97 8.86
CA GLY A 358 7.09 -15.14 7.99
C GLY A 358 7.34 -14.83 6.52
N THR A 359 7.19 -15.88 5.71
CA THR A 359 7.32 -15.81 4.24
C THR A 359 5.94 -15.73 3.60
N TYR A 360 5.84 -14.91 2.56
CA TYR A 360 4.63 -14.64 1.80
C TYR A 360 4.94 -14.60 0.31
N THR A 361 3.92 -14.79 -0.51
CA THR A 361 4.00 -14.64 -1.96
C THR A 361 2.86 -13.75 -2.44
N VAL A 362 3.16 -12.77 -3.27
CA VAL A 362 2.15 -11.92 -3.91
C VAL A 362 2.11 -12.21 -5.40
N ASP A 363 0.91 -12.23 -5.97
CA ASP A 363 0.73 -12.40 -7.40
C ASP A 363 -0.31 -11.43 -7.97
N GLU A 364 -0.07 -10.91 -9.18
CA GLU A 364 -1.07 -10.13 -9.90
C GLU A 364 -2.04 -11.08 -10.60
N THR A 365 -3.21 -11.25 -10.01
CA THR A 365 -4.23 -12.19 -10.46
C THR A 365 -5.16 -11.60 -11.51
N THR A 366 -5.19 -10.26 -11.64
CA THR A 366 -5.92 -9.56 -12.70
C THR A 366 -5.02 -8.49 -13.30
N VAL A 367 -4.65 -8.68 -14.56
CA VAL A 367 -3.86 -7.73 -15.35
C VAL A 367 -4.83 -6.83 -16.12
N PRO A 368 -4.70 -5.50 -16.05
CA PRO A 368 -5.54 -4.59 -16.83
C PRO A 368 -5.39 -4.80 -18.36
N ALA A 369 -6.45 -4.51 -19.10
CA ALA A 369 -6.42 -4.63 -20.56
C ALA A 369 -5.35 -3.72 -21.18
N GLY A 370 -4.65 -4.24 -22.18
CA GLY A 370 -3.58 -3.52 -22.89
C GLY A 370 -2.21 -3.57 -22.21
N TYR A 371 -2.05 -4.37 -21.16
CA TYR A 371 -0.77 -4.62 -20.50
C TYR A 371 -0.41 -6.11 -20.51
N ASP A 372 0.88 -6.39 -20.45
CA ASP A 372 1.44 -7.70 -20.14
C ASP A 372 1.94 -7.73 -18.70
N LYS A 373 1.57 -8.80 -17.98
CA LYS A 373 1.92 -9.02 -16.58
C LYS A 373 3.44 -8.90 -16.35
N ASP A 374 3.81 -8.28 -15.24
CA ASP A 374 5.19 -8.26 -14.75
C ASP A 374 5.75 -9.69 -14.69
N PRO A 375 6.82 -10.01 -15.46
CA PRO A 375 7.38 -11.37 -15.52
C PRO A 375 8.07 -11.79 -14.22
N THR A 376 8.27 -10.88 -13.26
CA THR A 376 8.80 -11.19 -11.93
C THR A 376 7.75 -11.76 -10.98
N LEU A 377 6.47 -11.75 -11.39
CA LEU A 377 5.36 -12.29 -10.60
C LEU A 377 5.06 -13.76 -10.95
N PRO A 378 4.71 -14.61 -9.97
CA PRO A 378 4.53 -14.29 -8.55
C PRO A 378 5.85 -14.00 -7.82
N TYR A 379 5.81 -13.08 -6.84
CA TYR A 379 6.98 -12.64 -6.08
C TYR A 379 6.91 -13.10 -4.62
N THR A 380 7.94 -13.80 -4.16
CA THR A 380 8.07 -14.29 -2.77
C THR A 380 8.94 -13.35 -1.94
N PHE A 381 8.51 -13.06 -0.71
CA PHE A 381 9.20 -12.16 0.21
C PHE A 381 9.02 -12.60 1.67
N SER A 382 9.85 -12.08 2.56
CA SER A 382 9.68 -12.20 4.01
C SER A 382 9.22 -10.88 4.63
N VAL A 383 8.43 -10.99 5.69
CA VAL A 383 8.02 -9.90 6.57
C VAL A 383 8.60 -10.14 7.95
N SER A 384 9.26 -9.11 8.47
CA SER A 384 9.78 -9.03 9.84
C SER A 384 8.82 -8.27 10.76
N ALA A 385 9.02 -8.37 12.08
CA ALA A 385 8.20 -7.62 13.04
C ALA A 385 8.33 -6.11 12.78
N GLY A 386 7.22 -5.38 12.81
CA GLY A 386 7.19 -3.92 12.56
C GLY A 386 7.57 -3.49 11.14
N GLU A 387 7.90 -4.41 10.22
CA GLU A 387 8.32 -4.06 8.87
C GLU A 387 7.13 -3.58 8.03
N ASN A 388 7.32 -2.48 7.30
CA ASN A 388 6.39 -2.04 6.26
C ASN A 388 7.00 -2.36 4.89
N LYS A 389 6.70 -3.54 4.34
CA LYS A 389 7.27 -4.01 3.07
C LYS A 389 6.75 -3.19 1.90
N SER A 390 7.64 -2.57 1.14
CA SER A 390 7.30 -1.95 -0.14
C SER A 390 7.48 -2.95 -1.28
N LEU A 391 6.45 -3.14 -2.09
CA LEU A 391 6.41 -4.09 -3.20
C LEU A 391 6.01 -3.37 -4.51
N PRO A 392 6.99 -2.72 -5.18
CA PRO A 392 6.74 -2.09 -6.48
C PRO A 392 6.76 -3.13 -7.61
N PHE A 393 5.77 -3.09 -8.48
CA PHE A 393 5.70 -3.90 -9.70
C PHE A 393 5.39 -3.03 -10.92
N VAL A 394 5.76 -3.50 -12.11
CA VAL A 394 5.60 -2.75 -13.36
C VAL A 394 5.07 -3.68 -14.45
N ASP A 395 3.93 -3.33 -15.06
CA ASP A 395 3.53 -4.01 -16.31
C ASP A 395 4.05 -3.29 -17.53
N VAL A 396 4.32 -4.10 -18.56
CA VAL A 396 4.70 -3.64 -19.89
C VAL A 396 3.44 -3.28 -20.67
N ALA A 397 3.33 -2.03 -21.11
CA ALA A 397 2.23 -1.60 -21.98
C ALA A 397 2.38 -2.26 -23.36
N ARG A 398 1.30 -2.86 -23.87
CA ARG A 398 1.30 -3.44 -25.22
C ARG A 398 1.38 -2.34 -26.28
N PRO A 399 2.31 -2.42 -27.23
CA PRO A 399 2.39 -1.44 -28.31
C PRO A 399 1.16 -1.53 -29.21
N ALA A 400 0.74 -0.39 -29.74
CA ALA A 400 -0.32 -0.30 -30.74
C ALA A 400 0.24 -0.35 -32.17
N THR A 401 -0.65 -0.63 -33.12
CA THR A 401 -0.36 -0.67 -34.56
C THR A 401 -1.40 0.15 -35.34
N VAL A 402 -0.97 0.89 -36.37
CA VAL A 402 -1.85 1.57 -37.33
C VAL A 402 -1.58 1.01 -38.73
N ASN A 403 -2.65 0.54 -39.38
CA ASN A 403 -2.66 0.10 -40.76
C ASN A 403 -3.48 1.08 -41.61
N VAL A 404 -3.02 1.34 -42.83
CA VAL A 404 -3.70 2.25 -43.77
C VAL A 404 -3.98 1.52 -45.09
N THR A 405 -5.21 1.62 -45.57
CA THR A 405 -5.61 1.17 -46.92
C THR A 405 -6.12 2.34 -47.75
N LYS A 406 -5.87 2.28 -49.05
CA LYS A 406 -6.21 3.34 -50.00
C LYS A 406 -6.97 2.82 -51.19
N THR A 407 -8.13 3.40 -51.42
CA THR A 407 -8.96 3.16 -52.59
C THR A 407 -9.26 4.45 -53.36
N ASN A 408 -9.80 4.32 -54.56
CA ASN A 408 -10.39 5.42 -55.32
C ASN A 408 -11.93 5.45 -55.18
N ASP A 409 -12.56 6.43 -55.82
CA ASP A 409 -14.02 6.63 -55.83
C ASP A 409 -14.82 5.50 -56.49
N ALA A 410 -14.14 4.54 -57.16
CA ALA A 410 -14.72 3.30 -57.69
C ALA A 410 -14.42 2.06 -56.84
N GLY A 411 -13.72 2.21 -55.72
CA GLY A 411 -13.33 1.11 -54.82
C GLY A 411 -12.09 0.33 -55.24
N ALA A 412 -11.38 0.74 -56.31
CA ALA A 412 -10.13 0.11 -56.71
C ALA A 412 -8.94 0.62 -55.87
N ALA A 413 -7.94 -0.24 -55.66
CA ALA A 413 -6.72 0.08 -54.92
C ALA A 413 -5.93 1.22 -55.57
N VAL A 414 -5.32 2.08 -54.74
CA VAL A 414 -4.49 3.20 -55.21
C VAL A 414 -3.04 3.01 -54.73
N PRO A 415 -2.14 2.51 -55.61
CA PRO A 415 -0.71 2.39 -55.30
C PRO A 415 0.03 3.73 -55.34
N GLY A 416 1.12 3.82 -54.57
CA GLY A 416 2.06 4.95 -54.60
C GLY A 416 1.66 6.17 -53.76
N ALA A 417 0.57 6.11 -52.99
CA ALA A 417 0.20 7.15 -52.03
C ALA A 417 1.13 7.09 -50.82
N VAL A 418 1.70 8.23 -50.40
CA VAL A 418 2.59 8.31 -49.24
C VAL A 418 1.84 8.93 -48.08
N PHE A 419 1.83 8.20 -46.96
CA PHE A 419 1.27 8.65 -45.69
C PHE A 419 2.37 8.94 -44.69
N THR A 420 2.21 10.01 -43.93
CA THR A 420 3.07 10.36 -42.80
C THR A 420 2.25 10.40 -41.52
N LEU A 421 2.72 9.67 -40.49
CA LEU A 421 2.13 9.67 -39.16
C LEU A 421 2.90 10.64 -38.27
N TYR A 422 2.18 11.46 -37.50
CA TYR A 422 2.73 12.46 -36.59
C TYR A 422 2.19 12.26 -35.17
N SER A 423 3.01 12.60 -34.17
CA SER A 423 2.63 12.68 -32.76
C SER A 423 3.21 13.96 -32.15
N GLY A 424 2.36 14.80 -31.57
CA GLY A 424 2.78 16.10 -31.02
C GLY A 424 3.48 17.02 -32.05
N GLY A 425 3.13 16.89 -33.33
CA GLY A 425 3.77 17.62 -34.44
C GLY A 425 5.09 17.03 -34.95
N ASN A 426 5.64 16.00 -34.30
CA ASN A 426 6.83 15.31 -34.76
C ASN A 426 6.46 14.13 -35.65
N GLN A 427 7.21 13.93 -36.73
CA GLN A 427 7.05 12.77 -37.60
C GLN A 427 7.44 11.48 -36.86
N VAL A 428 6.52 10.52 -36.81
CA VAL A 428 6.72 9.18 -36.25
C VAL A 428 7.25 8.23 -37.32
N GLY A 429 6.72 8.33 -38.54
CA GLY A 429 7.17 7.51 -39.67
C GLY A 429 6.38 7.80 -40.94
N THR A 430 6.77 7.13 -42.02
CA THR A 430 6.07 7.15 -43.32
C THR A 430 5.81 5.74 -43.82
N CYS A 431 4.76 5.59 -44.62
CA CYS A 431 4.49 4.37 -45.38
C CYS A 431 4.02 4.73 -46.80
N THR A 432 4.15 3.81 -47.74
CA THR A 432 3.68 3.98 -49.13
C THR A 432 2.75 2.84 -49.50
N THR A 433 1.64 3.14 -50.19
CA THR A 433 0.68 2.11 -50.61
C THR A 433 1.23 1.23 -51.73
N ASP A 434 1.11 -0.07 -51.56
CA ASP A 434 1.49 -1.08 -52.53
C ASP A 434 0.43 -1.27 -53.63
N ALA A 435 0.63 -2.26 -54.50
CA ALA A 435 -0.30 -2.60 -55.59
C ALA A 435 -1.72 -2.97 -55.13
N ASN A 436 -1.88 -3.40 -53.88
CA ASN A 436 -3.17 -3.73 -53.27
C ASN A 436 -3.76 -2.54 -52.51
N GLY A 437 -3.12 -1.36 -52.57
CA GLY A 437 -3.54 -0.17 -51.85
C GLY A 437 -3.23 -0.24 -50.37
N VAL A 438 -2.39 -1.18 -49.91
CA VAL A 438 -2.02 -1.34 -48.50
C VAL A 438 -0.73 -0.57 -48.23
N CYS A 439 -0.72 0.29 -47.21
CA CYS A 439 0.45 1.06 -46.85
C CYS A 439 1.51 0.20 -46.16
N GLN A 440 2.75 0.22 -46.67
CA GLN A 440 3.87 -0.55 -46.16
C GLN A 440 5.09 0.34 -45.87
N PRO A 441 5.85 0.08 -44.78
CA PRO A 441 5.50 -0.84 -43.68
C PRO A 441 4.34 -0.30 -42.82
N PRO A 442 3.62 -1.14 -42.05
CA PRO A 442 2.65 -0.66 -41.07
C PRO A 442 3.34 0.12 -39.95
N PHE A 443 2.62 1.03 -39.30
CA PHE A 443 3.14 1.75 -38.14
C PHE A 443 2.98 0.89 -36.89
N THR A 444 4.06 0.30 -36.40
CA THR A 444 4.06 -0.58 -35.21
C THR A 444 4.83 0.05 -34.04
N GLY A 445 4.69 -0.51 -32.84
CA GLY A 445 5.46 -0.05 -31.68
C GLY A 445 4.95 1.28 -31.11
N LEU A 446 3.71 1.65 -31.43
CA LEU A 446 3.17 2.95 -31.09
C LEU A 446 2.73 3.00 -29.62
N ALA A 447 3.10 4.06 -28.92
CA ALA A 447 2.59 4.33 -27.58
C ALA A 447 1.11 4.78 -27.67
N PRO A 448 0.27 4.48 -26.66
CA PRO A 448 -1.09 5.00 -26.60
C PRO A 448 -1.08 6.53 -26.60
N GLY A 449 -1.98 7.16 -27.34
CA GLY A 449 -2.03 8.61 -27.45
C GLY A 449 -2.77 9.13 -28.68
N THR A 450 -2.63 10.43 -28.92
CA THR A 450 -3.21 11.13 -30.07
C THR A 450 -2.20 11.22 -31.20
N TYR A 451 -2.64 10.88 -32.41
CA TYR A 451 -1.84 10.92 -33.62
C TYR A 451 -2.57 11.70 -34.72
N THR A 452 -1.78 12.21 -35.66
CA THR A 452 -2.28 12.82 -36.89
C THR A 452 -1.70 12.06 -38.06
N ILE A 453 -2.54 11.59 -38.97
CA ILE A 453 -2.11 10.95 -40.21
C ILE A 453 -2.42 11.90 -41.37
N ASP A 454 -1.47 12.04 -42.28
CA ASP A 454 -1.65 12.86 -43.47
C ASP A 454 -1.17 12.13 -44.73
N GLU A 455 -1.92 12.26 -45.83
CA GLU A 455 -1.43 11.89 -47.16
C GLU A 455 -0.52 13.02 -47.66
N THR A 456 0.78 12.84 -47.47
CA THR A 456 1.81 13.83 -47.84
C THR A 456 2.19 13.75 -49.31
N THR A 457 1.85 12.66 -49.99
CA THR A 457 2.01 12.55 -51.44
C THR A 457 0.84 11.81 -52.04
N THR A 458 -0.03 12.56 -52.72
CA THR A 458 -1.13 12.03 -53.51
C THR A 458 -0.61 11.59 -54.88
N PRO A 459 -0.92 10.36 -55.35
CA PRO A 459 -0.51 9.89 -56.67
C PRO A 459 -1.06 10.76 -57.80
N THR A 460 -0.35 10.84 -58.92
CA THR A 460 -0.81 11.59 -60.11
C THR A 460 -2.16 11.06 -60.60
N GLY A 461 -3.06 11.97 -60.98
CA GLY A 461 -4.40 11.61 -61.45
C GLY A 461 -5.47 11.54 -60.36
N TYR A 462 -5.10 11.85 -59.12
CA TYR A 462 -5.99 11.81 -57.97
C TYR A 462 -5.99 13.13 -57.19
N VAL A 463 -7.10 13.41 -56.52
CA VAL A 463 -7.25 14.43 -55.49
C VAL A 463 -7.10 13.75 -54.13
N LYS A 464 -6.33 14.39 -53.24
CA LYS A 464 -6.17 14.01 -51.84
C LYS A 464 -7.53 13.85 -51.17
N ASP A 465 -7.66 12.86 -50.30
CA ASP A 465 -8.84 12.71 -49.45
C ASP A 465 -9.08 14.00 -48.64
N ALA A 466 -10.31 14.52 -48.68
CA ALA A 466 -10.66 15.78 -48.04
C ALA A 466 -10.66 15.69 -46.50
N ASP A 467 -10.76 14.48 -45.96
CA ASP A 467 -10.73 14.23 -44.51
C ASP A 467 -9.29 14.24 -43.93
N LEU A 468 -8.26 14.40 -44.79
CA LEU A 468 -6.86 14.45 -44.37
C LEU A 468 -6.31 15.87 -44.29
N PRO A 469 -5.52 16.21 -43.25
CA PRO A 469 -5.04 15.32 -42.18
C PRO A 469 -6.11 14.95 -41.14
N GLU A 470 -6.14 13.68 -40.73
CA GLU A 470 -7.05 13.16 -39.70
C GLU A 470 -6.36 13.07 -38.34
N ILE A 471 -7.03 13.50 -37.26
CA ILE A 471 -6.60 13.31 -35.88
C ILE A 471 -7.39 12.17 -35.24
N PHE A 472 -6.69 11.18 -34.69
CA PHE A 472 -7.29 10.04 -34.00
C PHE A 472 -6.53 9.66 -32.74
N THR A 473 -7.15 8.86 -31.88
CA THR A 473 -6.52 8.28 -30.69
C THR A 473 -6.32 6.78 -30.87
N ILE A 474 -5.23 6.27 -30.32
CA ILE A 474 -4.95 4.84 -30.19
C ILE A 474 -4.81 4.46 -28.71
N THR A 475 -5.40 3.33 -28.36
CA THR A 475 -5.33 2.70 -27.05
C THR A 475 -4.27 1.60 -27.03
N ARG A 476 -3.89 1.12 -25.84
CA ARG A 476 -2.83 0.11 -25.67
C ARG A 476 -3.19 -1.19 -26.37
N GLY A 477 -2.24 -1.75 -27.12
CA GLY A 477 -2.45 -2.98 -27.90
C GLY A 477 -3.47 -2.86 -29.03
N GLU A 478 -3.98 -1.66 -29.34
CA GLU A 478 -4.95 -1.48 -30.42
C GLU A 478 -4.31 -1.70 -31.78
N THR A 479 -5.03 -2.38 -32.67
CA THR A 479 -4.74 -2.37 -34.12
C THR A 479 -5.78 -1.48 -34.79
N LYS A 480 -5.39 -0.25 -35.14
CA LYS A 480 -6.24 0.72 -35.82
C LYS A 480 -6.13 0.51 -37.32
N ASN A 481 -7.25 0.25 -37.98
CA ASN A 481 -7.30 0.19 -39.45
C ASN A 481 -8.00 1.46 -39.96
N LEU A 482 -7.29 2.21 -40.81
CA LEU A 482 -7.77 3.45 -41.43
C LEU A 482 -7.89 3.24 -42.93
N SER A 483 -8.93 3.80 -43.53
CA SER A 483 -9.17 3.68 -44.97
C SER A 483 -9.54 5.03 -45.57
N TYR A 484 -8.82 5.43 -46.62
CA TYR A 484 -8.99 6.72 -47.26
C TYR A 484 -9.29 6.57 -48.76
N THR A 485 -10.07 7.50 -49.30
CA THR A 485 -10.51 7.51 -50.71
C THR A 485 -9.96 8.71 -51.47
N ASN A 486 -9.33 8.46 -52.62
CA ASN A 486 -8.81 9.51 -53.48
C ASN A 486 -9.73 9.62 -54.69
N VAL A 487 -10.25 10.82 -54.92
CA VAL A 487 -11.15 11.05 -56.05
C VAL A 487 -10.31 11.23 -57.31
N ARG A 488 -10.64 10.51 -58.39
CA ARG A 488 -9.96 10.70 -59.68
C ARG A 488 -10.16 12.12 -60.19
N THR A 489 -9.10 12.76 -60.69
CA THR A 489 -9.16 14.14 -61.23
C THR A 489 -9.77 14.22 -62.63
N PHE A 490 -9.92 13.09 -63.30
CA PHE A 490 -10.45 12.99 -64.65
C PHE A 490 -11.58 11.97 -64.72
N LYS A 491 -12.56 12.28 -65.57
CA LYS A 491 -13.54 11.30 -66.04
C LYS A 491 -13.05 10.80 -67.40
N VAL A 492 -12.98 9.48 -67.56
CA VAL A 492 -12.74 8.88 -68.86
C VAL A 492 -14.07 8.81 -69.59
N ILE A 493 -14.16 9.47 -70.74
CA ILE A 493 -15.28 9.35 -71.67
C ILE A 493 -14.74 8.59 -72.88
N VAL A 494 -15.31 7.41 -73.14
CA VAL A 494 -14.97 6.64 -74.34
C VAL A 494 -16.02 6.91 -75.40
N LEU A 495 -15.60 7.51 -76.51
CA LEU A 495 -16.41 7.74 -77.69
C LEU A 495 -15.97 6.75 -78.76
N VAL A 496 -16.91 5.97 -79.27
CA VAL A 496 -16.68 5.12 -80.43
C VAL A 496 -17.39 5.77 -81.60
N CYS A 497 -16.68 6.03 -82.70
CA CYS A 497 -17.24 6.61 -83.91
C CYS A 497 -17.19 5.59 -85.05
N ARG A 498 -18.21 5.61 -85.92
CA ARG A 498 -18.20 4.81 -87.15
C ARG A 498 -17.38 5.54 -88.22
N GLU A 499 -16.35 4.87 -88.72
CA GLU A 499 -15.55 5.37 -89.84
C GLU A 499 -16.38 5.59 -91.12
N SER A 500 -17.46 4.80 -91.30
CA SER A 500 -18.26 4.82 -92.52
C SER A 500 -19.09 6.10 -92.71
N ASP A 501 -19.51 6.73 -91.61
CA ASP A 501 -20.46 7.84 -91.65
C ASP A 501 -20.21 8.95 -90.62
N GLY A 502 -19.15 8.83 -89.80
CA GLY A 502 -18.78 9.83 -88.80
C GLY A 502 -19.74 9.95 -87.63
N THR A 503 -20.63 8.96 -87.43
CA THR A 503 -21.63 8.96 -86.35
C THR A 503 -21.15 8.22 -85.10
N LEU A 504 -21.76 8.49 -83.94
CA LEU A 504 -21.45 7.77 -82.70
C LEU A 504 -21.94 6.31 -82.77
N TYR A 505 -21.05 5.36 -82.47
CA TYR A 505 -21.36 3.95 -82.32
C TYR A 505 -21.71 3.64 -80.84
N PRO A 506 -22.89 3.09 -80.54
CA PRO A 506 -23.21 2.64 -79.20
C PRO A 506 -22.42 1.36 -78.88
N SER A 507 -21.31 1.50 -78.16
CA SER A 507 -20.52 0.38 -77.67
C SER A 507 -20.75 0.17 -76.17
N PRO A 508 -20.91 -1.08 -75.69
CA PRO A 508 -20.76 -1.39 -74.27
C PRO A 508 -19.27 -1.31 -73.93
N VAL A 509 -18.80 -0.12 -73.53
CA VAL A 509 -17.42 0.04 -73.10
C VAL A 509 -17.29 -0.48 -71.67
N THR A 510 -16.33 -1.37 -71.47
CA THR A 510 -15.89 -1.79 -70.13
C THR A 510 -14.59 -1.07 -69.79
N ILE A 511 -14.53 -0.44 -68.62
CA ILE A 511 -13.29 0.13 -68.06
C ILE A 511 -12.95 -0.74 -66.85
N ASP A 512 -11.73 -1.28 -66.81
CA ASP A 512 -11.26 -2.18 -65.74
C ASP A 512 -12.19 -3.39 -65.49
N GLY A 513 -12.76 -3.95 -66.56
CA GLY A 513 -13.66 -5.11 -66.49
C GLY A 513 -15.06 -4.84 -65.94
N GLN A 514 -15.42 -3.60 -65.62
CA GLN A 514 -16.76 -3.18 -65.22
C GLN A 514 -17.48 -2.47 -66.37
N ALA A 515 -18.78 -2.73 -66.55
CA ALA A 515 -19.58 -2.02 -67.55
C ALA A 515 -19.69 -0.53 -67.17
N ALA A 516 -19.04 0.35 -67.95
CA ALA A 516 -19.12 1.79 -67.72
C ALA A 516 -20.42 2.31 -68.36
N GLY A 517 -21.35 2.77 -67.52
CA GLY A 517 -22.69 3.18 -67.93
C GLY A 517 -22.78 4.38 -68.87
N SER A 518 -23.98 4.51 -69.46
CA SER A 518 -24.50 5.52 -70.40
C SER A 518 -23.68 5.73 -71.67
N THR A 519 -24.04 5.00 -72.73
CA THR A 519 -23.66 5.33 -74.11
C THR A 519 -24.17 6.74 -74.45
N LEU A 520 -23.30 7.64 -74.91
CA LEU A 520 -23.72 8.89 -75.53
C LEU A 520 -24.32 8.57 -76.90
N SER A 521 -25.65 8.61 -77.03
CA SER A 521 -26.32 8.55 -78.35
C SER A 521 -26.31 9.93 -79.01
N GLY A 522 -26.50 9.98 -80.34
CA GLY A 522 -26.60 11.24 -81.08
C GLY A 522 -27.67 12.20 -80.57
N GLY A 523 -28.79 11.65 -80.08
CA GLY A 523 -29.84 12.46 -79.45
C GLY A 523 -29.39 13.11 -78.15
N GLN A 524 -28.59 12.42 -77.33
CA GLN A 524 -28.06 12.95 -76.08
C GLN A 524 -26.94 13.97 -76.32
N ALA A 525 -26.09 13.76 -77.33
CA ALA A 525 -25.07 14.73 -77.75
C ALA A 525 -25.72 16.05 -78.21
N SER A 526 -26.74 15.95 -79.07
CA SER A 526 -27.49 17.11 -79.56
C SER A 526 -28.20 17.87 -78.43
N ALA A 527 -28.77 17.16 -77.44
CA ALA A 527 -29.43 17.78 -76.29
C ALA A 527 -28.47 18.55 -75.36
N ALA A 528 -27.18 18.18 -75.36
CA ALA A 528 -26.12 18.90 -74.66
C ALA A 528 -25.48 20.01 -75.51
N GLY A 529 -25.99 20.27 -76.73
CA GLY A 529 -25.46 21.30 -77.64
C GLY A 529 -24.17 20.90 -78.36
N LEU A 530 -23.85 19.60 -78.42
CA LEU A 530 -22.67 19.06 -79.09
C LEU A 530 -23.07 18.34 -80.39
N SER A 531 -22.37 18.58 -81.49
CA SER A 531 -22.62 17.85 -82.74
C SER A 531 -21.74 16.59 -82.82
N GLU A 532 -22.27 15.49 -83.38
CA GLU A 532 -21.49 14.27 -83.60
C GLU A 532 -20.26 14.55 -84.47
N ALA A 533 -20.39 15.40 -85.48
CA ALA A 533 -19.27 15.85 -86.29
C ALA A 533 -18.18 16.57 -85.47
N ALA A 534 -18.54 17.34 -84.44
CA ALA A 534 -17.57 17.99 -83.56
C ALA A 534 -16.91 17.01 -82.57
N LEU A 535 -17.65 15.99 -82.12
CA LEU A 535 -17.13 14.96 -81.21
C LEU A 535 -16.25 13.94 -81.93
N CYS A 536 -16.67 13.44 -83.09
CA CYS A 536 -15.92 12.49 -83.92
C CYS A 536 -14.85 13.18 -84.78
N GLY A 537 -14.89 14.50 -84.93
CA GLY A 537 -13.90 15.31 -85.63
C GLY A 537 -12.72 15.78 -84.77
N ILE A 538 -12.62 15.37 -83.50
CA ILE A 538 -11.49 15.69 -82.62
C ILE A 538 -10.23 14.98 -83.17
N GLY A 539 -9.39 15.72 -83.90
CA GLY A 539 -8.11 15.25 -84.43
C GLY A 539 -6.95 15.29 -83.41
N THR A 540 -5.76 14.82 -83.82
CA THR A 540 -4.56 14.69 -82.96
C THR A 540 -4.18 16.00 -82.26
N GLY A 541 -4.31 16.01 -80.94
CA GLY A 541 -3.79 17.04 -80.04
C GLY A 541 -3.93 16.57 -78.59
N GLN A 542 -2.84 16.59 -77.83
CA GLN A 542 -2.90 16.29 -76.40
C GLN A 542 -3.70 17.36 -75.66
N ARG A 543 -4.88 17.00 -75.16
CA ARG A 543 -5.56 17.71 -74.08
C ARG A 543 -5.84 16.69 -72.97
N GLY A 544 -5.11 16.78 -71.86
CA GLY A 544 -5.44 16.03 -70.64
C GLY A 544 -5.18 14.52 -70.65
N GLY A 545 -4.16 14.03 -71.35
CA GLY A 545 -3.72 12.62 -71.20
C GLY A 545 -4.51 11.57 -72.00
N LEU A 546 -5.34 11.99 -72.95
CA LEU A 546 -6.04 11.07 -73.87
C LEU A 546 -5.06 10.42 -74.86
N THR A 547 -5.06 9.09 -74.93
CA THR A 547 -4.39 8.29 -75.98
C THR A 547 -5.38 7.93 -77.08
N THR A 548 -5.01 8.16 -78.33
CA THR A 548 -5.74 7.68 -79.51
C THR A 548 -5.08 6.41 -80.03
N GLY A 549 -5.89 5.42 -80.43
CA GLY A 549 -5.43 4.19 -81.06
C GLY A 549 -6.51 3.60 -81.95
N ASN A 550 -6.12 2.90 -83.02
CA ASN A 550 -7.07 2.17 -83.85
C ASN A 550 -7.64 1.01 -83.03
N HIS A 551 -8.96 1.00 -82.85
CA HIS A 551 -9.65 -0.18 -82.38
C HIS A 551 -9.70 -1.19 -83.52
N ASN A 552 -9.13 -2.39 -83.33
CA ASN A 552 -9.33 -3.46 -84.29
C ASN A 552 -10.83 -3.79 -84.34
N ALA A 553 -11.31 -4.20 -85.53
CA ALA A 553 -12.73 -4.41 -85.86
C ALA A 553 -13.45 -5.51 -85.04
N ASN A 554 -12.91 -5.93 -83.90
CA ASN A 554 -13.55 -6.83 -82.94
C ASN A 554 -12.94 -6.66 -81.52
N PRO A 555 -13.71 -6.19 -80.52
CA PRO A 555 -13.24 -6.16 -79.14
C PRO A 555 -14.15 -6.95 -78.19
N ILE A 556 -13.92 -8.26 -78.12
CA ILE A 556 -13.99 -8.94 -76.83
C ILE A 556 -12.59 -8.76 -76.22
N GLY A 557 -12.48 -7.90 -75.20
CA GLY A 557 -11.28 -7.74 -74.39
C GLY A 557 -10.30 -6.67 -74.88
N ILE A 558 -10.37 -5.49 -74.25
CA ILE A 558 -9.19 -4.67 -74.01
C ILE A 558 -8.93 -4.78 -72.51
N SER A 559 -7.72 -5.23 -72.17
CA SER A 559 -7.19 -5.33 -70.81
C SER A 559 -6.80 -3.97 -70.25
#